data_AF-A0A9D2JG26-F1
#
_entry.id   AF-A0A9D2JG26-F1
#
_cell.length_a   1.000
_cell.length_b   1.000
_cell.length_c   1.000
_cell.angle_alpha   90.00
_cell.angle_beta   90.00
_cell.angle_gamma   90.00
#
_symmetry.space_group_name_H-M   'P 1'
#
loop_
_entity.id
_entity.type
_entity.pdbx_description
1 polymer ?
#
loop_
_entity_poly.entity_id
_entity_poly.type
_entity_poly.pdbx_seq_one_letter_code
_entity_poly.pdbx_strand_id
1 'polypeptide(L)'
;MEITSKNYQRILEFKLSNHAGRLSPSDTDIISQSPKNDKGENSDYYTDKKKVDRLQQPYQRAFTPEEIQKIVTAYQSGKASYELGAEFNCSKTTIVKLLKQQEVPLRKSGRARAKVDDDKVIRMYKEMHTIKEIAKFLQVDVQAISRCLKENGIKLRSRWDYPEK
;
A
#
# COMPACT_ATOMS: atom_id res chain seq x y z
N MET A 1 22.06 23.60 -29.03
CA MET A 1 21.50 22.43 -29.72
C MET A 1 20.88 21.53 -28.66
N GLU A 2 19.57 21.55 -28.56
CA GLU A 2 18.82 20.76 -27.57
C GLU A 2 18.82 19.29 -27.99
N ILE A 3 19.59 18.48 -27.28
CA ILE A 3 19.62 17.04 -27.50
C ILE A 3 18.49 16.45 -26.67
N THR A 4 17.27 16.52 -27.19
CA THR A 4 16.14 15.82 -26.57
C THR A 4 16.37 14.32 -26.76
N SER A 5 16.77 13.62 -25.70
CA SER A 5 16.86 12.16 -25.73
C SER A 5 15.50 11.59 -26.15
N LYS A 6 15.44 11.02 -27.35
CA LYS A 6 14.20 10.43 -27.92
C LYS A 6 13.59 9.37 -27.00
N ASN A 7 14.42 8.76 -26.14
CA ASN A 7 13.98 7.79 -25.14
C ASN A 7 13.28 8.48 -23.96
N TYR A 8 13.79 9.63 -23.51
CA TYR A 8 13.17 10.42 -22.45
C TYR A 8 11.80 10.95 -22.88
N GLN A 9 11.70 11.48 -24.10
CA GLN A 9 10.41 11.93 -24.68
C GLN A 9 9.38 10.80 -24.74
N ARG A 10 9.77 9.59 -25.20
CA ARG A 10 8.87 8.42 -25.23
C ARG A 10 8.39 7.98 -23.85
N ILE A 11 9.25 8.05 -22.83
CA ILE A 11 8.86 7.70 -21.45
C ILE A 11 7.83 8.70 -20.91
N LEU A 12 8.01 9.99 -21.21
CA LEU A 12 7.05 11.03 -20.83
C LEU A 12 5.71 10.84 -21.55
N GLU A 13 5.71 10.58 -22.87
CA GLU A 13 4.50 10.29 -23.65
C GLU A 13 3.73 9.08 -23.10
N PHE A 14 4.44 8.01 -22.73
CA PHE A 14 3.82 6.80 -22.15
C PHE A 14 3.25 7.03 -20.74
N LYS A 15 3.89 7.86 -19.92
CA LYS A 15 3.35 8.25 -18.61
C LYS A 15 2.10 9.11 -18.77
N LEU A 16 2.09 10.03 -19.74
CA LEU A 16 0.94 10.88 -20.05
C LEU A 16 -0.27 10.06 -20.54
N SER A 17 -0.08 9.09 -21.44
CA SER A 17 -1.19 8.29 -21.97
C SER A 17 -1.84 7.37 -20.93
N ASN A 18 -1.05 6.80 -20.01
CA ASN A 18 -1.56 5.86 -19.00
C ASN A 18 -2.00 6.52 -17.69
N HIS A 19 -1.57 7.76 -17.42
CA HIS A 19 -1.91 8.51 -16.20
C HIS A 19 -2.63 9.84 -16.46
N ALA A 20 -3.19 10.05 -17.65
CA ALA A 20 -4.05 11.20 -17.95
C ALA A 20 -5.20 11.26 -16.92
N GLY A 21 -5.10 12.20 -15.97
CA GLY A 21 -6.05 12.37 -14.86
C GLY A 21 -5.52 12.04 -13.45
N ARG A 22 -4.26 11.59 -13.30
CA ARG A 22 -3.64 11.28 -11.99
C ARG A 22 -2.35 12.05 -11.69
N LEU A 23 -1.84 12.83 -12.64
CA LEU A 23 -0.61 13.61 -12.46
C LEU A 23 -0.95 14.96 -11.83
N SER A 24 -0.27 15.30 -10.74
CA SER A 24 -0.34 16.63 -10.10
C SER A 24 0.36 17.66 -11.00
N PRO A 25 -0.04 18.96 -10.98
CA PRO A 25 0.69 20.02 -11.68
C PRO A 25 2.20 20.03 -11.37
N SER A 26 2.58 19.70 -10.14
CA SER A 26 3.99 19.57 -9.71
C SER A 26 4.75 18.42 -10.38
N ASP A 27 4.05 17.40 -10.90
CA ASP A 27 4.67 16.29 -11.61
C ASP A 27 5.09 16.70 -13.04
N THR A 28 4.60 17.84 -13.53
CA THR A 28 5.01 18.42 -14.82
C THR A 28 6.31 19.22 -14.73
N ASP A 29 6.72 19.65 -13.54
CA ASP A 29 7.95 20.45 -13.35
C ASP A 29 9.23 19.63 -13.60
N ILE A 30 9.15 18.31 -13.48
CA ILE A 30 10.24 17.37 -13.79
C ILE A 30 10.62 17.44 -15.29
N ILE A 31 9.69 17.88 -16.16
CA ILE A 31 9.85 17.92 -17.62
C ILE A 31 10.78 19.06 -18.06
N SER A 32 10.91 20.13 -17.28
CA SER A 32 11.79 21.26 -17.61
C SER A 32 13.26 21.01 -17.24
N GLN A 33 13.54 19.96 -16.47
CA GLN A 33 14.88 19.69 -15.98
C GLN A 33 15.65 18.83 -16.98
N SER A 34 16.64 19.42 -17.65
CA SER A 34 17.62 18.67 -18.42
C SER A 34 18.35 17.68 -17.50
N PRO A 35 18.43 16.38 -17.83
CA PRO A 35 19.11 15.41 -17.00
C PRO A 35 20.59 15.78 -16.87
N LYS A 36 21.08 15.92 -15.63
CA LYS A 36 22.50 16.14 -15.35
C LYS A 36 23.25 14.84 -15.66
N ASN A 37 24.04 14.84 -16.74
CA ASN A 37 24.88 13.71 -17.10
C ASN A 37 26.05 13.63 -16.11
N ASP A 38 25.98 12.70 -15.17
CA ASP A 38 27.13 12.37 -14.31
C ASP A 38 28.09 11.54 -15.16
N LYS A 39 29.32 12.04 -15.31
CA LYS A 39 30.27 11.56 -16.32
C LYS A 39 30.67 10.11 -16.04
N GLY A 40 30.23 9.20 -16.90
CA GLY A 40 30.70 7.83 -16.97
C GLY A 40 30.44 7.26 -18.36
N GLU A 41 31.39 7.46 -19.28
CA GLU A 41 31.45 6.79 -20.58
C GLU A 41 31.74 5.29 -20.40
N ASN A 42 30.81 4.55 -19.80
CA ASN A 42 30.76 3.10 -19.92
C ASN A 42 29.47 2.59 -19.29
N SER A 43 28.45 2.42 -20.12
CA SER A 43 27.29 1.63 -19.75
C SER A 43 26.76 0.94 -21.00
N ASP A 44 27.60 0.12 -21.60
CA ASP A 44 27.18 -0.95 -22.51
C ASP A 44 26.20 -1.94 -21.82
N TYR A 45 26.00 -1.79 -20.51
CA TYR A 45 25.03 -2.48 -19.65
C TYR A 45 23.57 -2.43 -20.15
N TYR A 46 23.20 -1.43 -20.95
CA TYR A 46 21.83 -1.24 -21.48
C TYR A 46 21.76 -1.23 -23.01
N THR A 47 22.73 -1.86 -23.70
CA THR A 47 22.69 -2.02 -25.16
C THR A 47 21.58 -2.96 -25.61
N ASP A 48 21.15 -3.87 -24.73
CA ASP A 48 20.06 -4.80 -25.00
C ASP A 48 18.70 -4.11 -24.77
N LYS A 49 18.24 -3.41 -25.81
CA LYS A 49 16.96 -2.68 -25.86
C LYS A 49 15.77 -3.64 -25.86
N LYS A 50 15.55 -4.39 -24.78
CA LYS A 50 14.30 -5.12 -24.56
C LYS A 50 13.23 -4.13 -24.08
N LYS A 51 12.56 -3.49 -25.03
CA LYS A 51 11.37 -2.70 -24.76
C LYS A 51 10.23 -3.66 -24.40
N VAL A 52 9.96 -3.80 -23.11
CA VAL A 52 8.77 -4.54 -22.63
C VAL A 52 7.55 -3.66 -22.88
N ASP A 53 6.86 -3.88 -24.00
CA ASP A 53 5.65 -3.11 -24.36
C ASP A 53 4.49 -3.35 -23.38
N ARG A 54 4.43 -4.54 -22.77
CA ARG A 54 3.48 -4.91 -21.72
C ARG A 54 4.12 -5.95 -20.79
N LEU A 55 4.05 -5.72 -19.48
CA LEU A 55 4.25 -6.79 -18.50
C LEU A 55 3.00 -7.67 -18.57
N GLN A 56 3.06 -8.76 -19.34
CA GLN A 56 2.02 -9.78 -19.33
C GLN A 56 2.04 -10.38 -17.92
N GLN A 57 1.07 -10.05 -17.07
CA GLN A 57 0.85 -10.82 -15.85
C GLN A 57 0.27 -12.16 -16.31
N PRO A 58 1.05 -13.26 -16.27
CA PRO A 58 0.66 -14.51 -16.91
C PRO A 58 -0.49 -15.22 -16.18
N TYR A 59 -1.00 -14.67 -15.07
CA TYR A 59 -1.83 -15.40 -14.12
C TYR A 59 -2.92 -14.53 -13.46
N GLN A 60 -3.63 -13.70 -14.24
CA GLN A 60 -4.95 -13.26 -13.78
C GLN A 60 -5.93 -14.40 -14.02
N ARG A 61 -6.16 -15.22 -12.99
CA ARG A 61 -7.20 -16.26 -13.02
C ARG A 61 -8.55 -15.57 -13.22
N ALA A 62 -9.15 -15.77 -14.38
CA ALA A 62 -10.54 -15.42 -14.63
C ALA A 62 -11.43 -16.48 -13.97
N PHE A 63 -12.41 -16.04 -13.19
CA PHE A 63 -13.40 -16.94 -12.59
C PHE A 63 -14.61 -17.05 -13.52
N THR A 64 -15.07 -18.27 -13.75
CA THR A 64 -16.33 -18.47 -14.49
C THR A 64 -17.52 -18.06 -13.62
N PRO A 65 -18.67 -17.67 -14.19
CA PRO A 65 -19.86 -17.31 -13.41
C PRO A 65 -20.30 -18.40 -12.42
N GLU A 66 -20.12 -19.67 -12.79
CA GLU A 66 -20.43 -20.82 -11.93
C GLU A 66 -19.48 -20.92 -10.73
N GLU A 67 -18.18 -20.67 -10.92
CA GLU A 67 -17.21 -20.63 -9.83
C GLU A 67 -17.55 -19.50 -8.85
N ILE A 68 -17.97 -18.35 -9.36
CA ILE A 68 -18.37 -17.20 -8.54
C ILE A 68 -19.57 -17.57 -7.65
N GLN A 69 -20.60 -18.20 -8.23
CA GLN A 69 -21.76 -18.65 -7.46
C GLN A 69 -21.40 -19.69 -6.39
N LYS A 70 -20.49 -20.63 -6.70
CA LYS A 70 -19.97 -21.59 -5.72
C LYS A 70 -19.23 -20.90 -4.57
N ILE A 71 -18.42 -19.88 -4.87
CA ILE A 71 -17.70 -19.10 -3.84
C ILE A 71 -18.69 -18.32 -2.95
N VAL A 72 -19.70 -17.69 -3.54
CA VAL A 72 -20.71 -16.91 -2.80
C VAL A 72 -21.53 -17.81 -1.88
N THR A 73 -22.04 -18.94 -2.39
CA THR A 73 -22.82 -19.90 -1.60
C THR A 73 -22.00 -20.50 -0.45
N ALA A 74 -20.74 -20.88 -0.71
CA ALA A 74 -19.84 -21.39 0.32
C ALA A 74 -19.44 -20.32 1.37
N TYR A 75 -19.34 -19.05 0.98
CA TYR A 75 -19.11 -17.96 1.92
C TYR A 75 -20.34 -17.67 2.80
N GLN A 76 -21.54 -17.74 2.21
CA GLN A 76 -22.80 -17.57 2.93
C GLN A 76 -23.04 -18.70 3.94
N SER A 77 -22.68 -19.95 3.59
CA SER A 77 -22.77 -21.10 4.50
C SER A 77 -21.79 -21.04 5.68
N GLY A 78 -20.85 -20.08 5.69
CA GLY A 78 -19.99 -19.79 6.83
C GLY A 78 -18.53 -20.13 6.64
N LYS A 79 -18.11 -20.65 5.48
CA LYS A 79 -16.69 -20.88 5.22
C LYS A 79 -15.92 -19.56 5.24
N ALA A 80 -14.71 -19.61 5.79
CA ALA A 80 -13.87 -18.43 5.87
C ALA A 80 -13.22 -18.12 4.52
N SER A 81 -12.96 -16.84 4.24
CA SER A 81 -12.34 -16.41 2.98
C SER A 81 -10.93 -16.98 2.74
N TYR A 82 -10.23 -17.45 3.79
CA TYR A 82 -8.94 -18.12 3.64
C TYR A 82 -9.10 -19.58 3.17
N GLU A 83 -10.15 -20.28 3.62
CA GLU A 83 -10.47 -21.66 3.22
C GLU A 83 -10.90 -21.70 1.77
N LEU A 84 -11.76 -20.76 1.38
CA LEU A 84 -12.14 -20.56 -0.03
C LEU A 84 -10.92 -20.21 -0.90
N GLY A 85 -9.96 -19.45 -0.36
CA GLY A 85 -8.71 -19.19 -1.05
C GLY A 85 -7.94 -20.48 -1.36
N ALA A 86 -7.80 -21.37 -0.37
CA ALA A 86 -7.13 -22.65 -0.53
C ALA A 86 -7.88 -23.57 -1.52
N GLU A 87 -9.20 -23.68 -1.41
CA GLU A 87 -10.04 -24.53 -2.30
C GLU A 87 -9.93 -24.10 -3.77
N PHE A 88 -9.94 -22.79 -4.03
CA PHE A 88 -9.91 -22.24 -5.39
C PHE A 88 -8.48 -21.87 -5.86
N ASN A 89 -7.46 -22.27 -5.10
CA ASN A 89 -6.04 -21.95 -5.34
C ASN A 89 -5.82 -20.46 -5.65
N CYS A 90 -6.39 -19.59 -4.82
CA CYS A 90 -6.30 -18.15 -4.96
C CYS A 90 -6.08 -17.46 -3.62
N SER A 91 -5.62 -16.22 -3.67
CA SER A 91 -5.38 -15.47 -2.44
C SER A 91 -6.71 -15.08 -1.77
N LYS A 92 -6.72 -15.01 -0.43
CA LYS A 92 -7.89 -14.50 0.33
C LYS A 92 -8.33 -13.11 -0.14
N THR A 93 -7.40 -12.28 -0.63
CA THR A 93 -7.72 -10.93 -1.12
C THR A 93 -8.48 -11.00 -2.46
N THR A 94 -8.19 -12.00 -3.29
CA THR A 94 -8.98 -12.30 -4.51
C THR A 94 -10.42 -12.65 -4.16
N ILE A 95 -10.63 -13.58 -3.20
CA ILE A 95 -11.97 -13.94 -2.72
C ILE A 95 -12.71 -12.72 -2.16
N VAL A 96 -12.05 -11.90 -1.33
CA VAL A 96 -12.65 -10.67 -0.78
C VAL A 96 -13.02 -9.67 -1.88
N LYS A 97 -12.18 -9.50 -2.90
CA LYS A 97 -12.49 -8.64 -4.05
C LYS A 97 -13.70 -9.16 -4.81
N LEU A 98 -13.77 -10.47 -5.04
CA LEU A 98 -14.87 -11.11 -5.74
C LEU A 98 -16.19 -10.93 -4.97
N LEU A 99 -16.18 -11.17 -3.66
CA LEU A 99 -17.35 -10.97 -2.80
C LEU A 99 -17.83 -9.51 -2.81
N LYS A 100 -16.91 -8.54 -2.81
CA LYS A 100 -17.26 -7.11 -2.96
C LYS A 100 -17.88 -6.80 -4.32
N GLN A 101 -17.36 -7.39 -5.40
CA GLN A 101 -17.90 -7.20 -6.74
C GLN A 101 -19.31 -7.78 -6.88
N GLN A 102 -19.61 -8.84 -6.14
CA GLN A 102 -20.95 -9.44 -6.06
C GLN A 102 -21.84 -8.80 -4.99
N GLU A 103 -21.46 -7.63 -4.45
CA GLU A 103 -22.19 -6.89 -3.41
C GLU A 103 -22.49 -7.68 -2.12
N VAL A 104 -21.73 -8.75 -1.86
CA VAL A 104 -21.91 -9.57 -0.66
C VAL A 104 -21.27 -8.87 0.54
N PRO A 105 -22.01 -8.64 1.65
CA PRO A 105 -21.46 -8.00 2.83
C PRO A 105 -20.38 -8.88 3.46
N LEU A 106 -19.18 -8.30 3.61
CA LEU A 106 -18.07 -8.98 4.25
C LEU A 106 -18.32 -9.09 5.75
N ARG A 107 -18.22 -10.31 6.28
CA ARG A 107 -18.13 -10.54 7.72
C ARG A 107 -16.96 -9.71 8.27
N LYS A 108 -17.25 -8.82 9.22
CA LYS A 108 -16.20 -8.08 9.93
C LYS A 108 -15.26 -9.11 10.55
N SER A 109 -14.01 -9.15 10.10
CA SER A 109 -13.00 -10.04 10.69
C SER A 109 -12.82 -9.64 12.15
N GLY A 110 -13.43 -10.42 13.02
CA GLY A 110 -13.45 -10.23 14.46
C GLY A 110 -12.13 -10.68 15.08
N ARG A 111 -11.07 -9.90 14.90
CA ARG A 111 -10.16 -9.70 16.01
C ARG A 111 -10.66 -8.46 16.73
N ALA A 112 -11.58 -8.67 17.68
CA ALA A 112 -11.88 -7.65 18.67
C ALA A 112 -10.53 -7.22 19.25
N ARG A 113 -10.13 -5.98 18.96
CA ARG A 113 -8.85 -5.49 19.43
C ARG A 113 -8.93 -5.41 20.94
N ALA A 114 -7.86 -5.81 21.62
CA ALA A 114 -7.70 -5.47 23.02
C ALA A 114 -7.88 -3.96 23.13
N LYS A 115 -8.89 -3.52 23.88
CA LYS A 115 -9.09 -2.10 24.15
C LYS A 115 -7.92 -1.65 25.01
N VAL A 116 -7.14 -0.73 24.48
CA VAL A 116 -6.11 -0.03 25.27
C VAL A 116 -6.83 1.03 26.10
N ASP A 117 -6.28 1.35 27.26
CA ASP A 117 -6.76 2.45 28.08
C ASP A 117 -6.27 3.78 27.48
N ASP A 118 -7.10 4.36 26.61
CA ASP A 118 -6.78 5.55 25.83
C ASP A 118 -6.39 6.74 26.73
N ASP A 119 -7.09 6.95 27.84
CA ASP A 119 -6.83 8.06 28.77
C ASP A 119 -5.44 7.97 29.39
N LYS A 120 -5.03 6.75 29.78
CA LYS A 120 -3.67 6.51 30.32
C LYS A 120 -2.61 6.76 29.25
N VAL A 121 -2.82 6.28 28.02
CA VAL A 121 -1.87 6.51 26.92
C VAL A 121 -1.70 7.99 26.64
N ILE A 122 -2.79 8.75 26.56
CA ILE A 122 -2.76 10.18 26.27
C ILE A 122 -2.06 10.94 27.41
N ARG A 123 -2.34 10.60 28.68
CA ARG A 123 -1.69 11.23 29.83
C ARG A 123 -0.17 11.01 29.82
N MET A 124 0.29 9.76 29.70
CA MET A 124 1.73 9.47 29.66
C MET A 124 2.41 10.11 28.45
N TYR A 125 1.70 10.21 27.32
CA TYR A 125 2.23 10.88 26.13
C TYR A 125 2.40 12.39 26.32
N LYS A 126 1.53 13.04 27.11
CA LYS A 126 1.66 14.46 27.50
C LYS A 126 2.79 14.68 28.52
N GLU A 127 3.05 13.71 29.38
CA GLU A 127 4.18 13.67 30.33
C GLU A 127 5.55 13.44 29.65
N MET A 128 5.62 13.59 28.32
CA MET A 128 6.81 13.44 27.50
C MET A 128 7.40 12.02 27.41
N HIS A 129 6.73 10.99 27.93
CA HIS A 129 7.16 9.60 27.74
C HIS A 129 7.16 9.19 26.27
N THR A 130 8.13 8.34 25.89
CA THR A 130 8.20 7.79 24.54
C THR A 130 7.17 6.67 24.34
N ILE A 131 6.73 6.46 23.10
CA ILE A 131 5.78 5.40 22.74
C ILE A 131 6.27 4.01 23.21
N LYS A 132 7.58 3.78 23.17
CA LYS A 132 8.21 2.52 23.64
C LYS A 132 8.11 2.35 25.16
N GLU A 133 8.30 3.42 25.92
CA GLU A 133 8.18 3.39 27.39
C GLU A 133 6.71 3.12 27.79
N ILE A 134 5.76 3.78 27.12
CA ILE A 134 4.32 3.57 27.33
C ILE A 134 3.93 2.13 26.97
N ALA A 135 4.47 1.58 25.88
CA ALA A 135 4.25 0.19 25.45
C ALA A 135 4.70 -0.82 26.50
N LYS A 136 5.90 -0.60 27.05
CA LYS A 136 6.46 -1.44 28.11
C LYS A 136 5.63 -1.33 29.40
N PHE A 137 5.19 -0.13 29.76
CA PHE A 137 4.41 0.12 30.97
C PHE A 137 3.03 -0.54 30.91
N LEU A 138 2.33 -0.42 29.78
CA LEU A 138 0.99 -0.97 29.59
C LEU A 138 1.00 -2.43 29.09
N GLN A 139 2.17 -3.00 28.82
CA GLN A 139 2.36 -4.34 28.21
C GLN A 139 1.57 -4.50 26.89
N VAL A 140 1.55 -3.45 26.08
CA VAL A 140 0.86 -3.43 24.78
C VAL A 140 1.90 -3.23 23.67
N ASP A 141 1.61 -3.74 22.48
CA ASP A 141 2.41 -3.48 21.30
C ASP A 141 2.51 -1.98 20.95
N VAL A 142 3.69 -1.56 20.47
CA VAL A 142 4.01 -0.17 20.09
C VAL A 142 3.06 0.36 19.01
N GLN A 143 2.60 -0.50 18.09
CA GLN A 143 1.65 -0.11 17.05
C GLN A 143 0.27 0.20 17.63
N ALA A 144 -0.15 -0.49 18.70
CA ALA A 144 -1.42 -0.23 19.35
C ALA A 144 -1.46 1.18 19.95
N ILE A 145 -0.37 1.61 20.59
CA ILE A 145 -0.26 2.98 21.14
C ILE A 145 -0.18 4.02 20.01
N SER A 146 0.65 3.77 18.99
CA SER A 146 0.75 4.67 17.84
C SER A 146 -0.60 4.87 17.14
N ARG A 147 -1.41 3.81 17.10
CA ARG A 147 -2.76 3.82 16.56
C ARG A 147 -3.74 4.55 17.50
N CYS A 148 -3.72 4.24 18.79
CA CYS A 148 -4.52 4.92 19.81
C CYS A 148 -4.35 6.43 19.73
N LEU A 149 -3.10 6.91 19.63
CA LEU A 149 -2.79 8.34 19.47
C LEU A 149 -3.39 8.90 18.16
N LYS A 150 -3.27 8.18 17.04
CA LYS A 150 -3.86 8.60 15.75
C LYS A 150 -5.38 8.61 15.76
N GLU A 151 -6.02 7.61 16.35
CA GLU A 151 -7.48 7.52 16.47
C GLU A 151 -8.03 8.64 17.36
N ASN A 152 -7.27 9.08 18.36
CA ASN A 152 -7.56 10.26 19.19
C ASN A 152 -7.07 11.60 18.59
N GLY A 153 -6.61 11.63 17.32
CA GLY A 153 -6.22 12.85 16.63
C GLY A 153 -4.88 13.48 17.05
N ILE A 154 -4.06 12.77 17.83
CA ILE A 154 -2.77 13.25 18.32
C ILE A 154 -1.68 12.98 17.29
N LYS A 155 -0.98 14.04 16.86
CA LYS A 155 0.18 13.94 15.97
C LYS A 155 1.34 13.27 16.71
N LEU A 156 1.97 12.29 16.06
CA LEU A 156 3.16 11.64 16.59
C LEU A 156 4.36 12.60 16.57
N ARG A 157 4.95 12.82 17.74
CA ARG A 157 6.24 13.45 17.99
C ARG A 157 7.36 12.73 17.25
N SER A 158 8.25 13.51 16.65
CA SER A 158 9.51 13.09 16.06
C SER A 158 10.57 12.88 17.16
N ARG A 159 11.70 12.25 16.81
CA ARG A 159 12.83 12.07 17.73
C ARG A 159 13.37 13.38 18.30
N TRP A 160 13.20 14.48 17.57
CA TRP A 160 13.72 15.81 17.91
C TRP A 160 12.81 16.57 18.90
N ASP A 161 11.59 16.08 19.13
CA ASP A 161 10.61 16.73 20.02
C ASP A 161 10.78 16.28 21.48
N TYR A 162 11.67 15.31 21.74
CA TYR A 162 11.95 14.84 23.10
C TYR A 162 13.15 15.59 23.67
N PRO A 163 13.12 15.99 24.96
CA PRO A 163 14.31 16.52 25.60
C PRO A 163 15.43 15.49 25.51
N GLU A 164 16.65 15.94 25.24
CA GLU A 164 17.83 15.09 25.35
C GLU A 164 17.91 14.58 26.81
N LYS A 165 18.11 13.27 26.95
CA LYS A 165 18.21 12.61 28.26
C LYS A 165 19.57 12.86 28.90
#